data_AF-A0A382B0G3-F1
#
_entry.id   AF-A0A382B0G3-F1
#
_cell.length_a   1.000
_cell.length_b   1.000
_cell.length_c   1.000
_cell.angle_alpha   90.00
_cell.angle_beta   90.00
_cell.angle_gamma   90.00
#
_symmetry.space_group_name_H-M   'P 1'
#
loop_
_entity.id
_entity.type
_entity.pdbx_description
1 polymer ?
#
loop_
_entity_poly.entity_id
_entity_poly.type
_entity_poly.pdbx_seq_one_letter_code
_entity_poly.pdbx_strand_id
1 'polypeptide(L)'
;MATIRRDIGAGHHFIFDDTLVSHPNAEMFTPDFWQLQDKITGQAKGRGTTIFIEHEGQRWVLRHFKRGGLVGKVLSDQYLFIGVERSRPFEEFRLLEYMRTQGLLVPIPVAARI
;
A
#
# COMPACT_ATOMS: atom_id res chain seq x y z
N MET A 1 5.00 17.31 -5.49
CA MET A 1 4.31 16.09 -5.05
C MET A 1 3.08 16.54 -4.31
N ALA A 2 1.90 16.37 -4.88
CA ALA A 2 0.66 16.67 -4.19
C ALA A 2 0.08 15.35 -3.69
N THR A 3 0.26 15.09 -2.39
CA THR A 3 -0.34 13.92 -1.76
C THR A 3 -1.84 14.15 -1.62
N ILE A 4 -2.63 13.36 -2.35
CA ILE A 4 -4.08 13.46 -2.36
C ILE A 4 -4.67 12.42 -1.41
N ARG A 5 -5.58 12.88 -0.56
CA ARG A 5 -6.45 12.01 0.24
C ARG A 5 -7.82 11.94 -0.43
N ARG A 6 -8.33 10.73 -0.65
CA ARG A 6 -9.65 10.50 -1.21
C ARG A 6 -10.45 9.51 -0.36
N ASP A 7 -11.67 9.90 -0.04
CA ASP A 7 -12.69 9.03 0.55
C ASP A 7 -13.72 8.75 -0.56
N ILE A 8 -13.97 7.47 -0.86
CA ILE A 8 -14.92 7.08 -1.91
C ILE A 8 -16.24 6.56 -1.35
N GLY A 9 -16.45 6.62 -0.02
CA GLY A 9 -17.58 5.97 0.63
C GLY A 9 -17.42 4.45 0.69
N ALA A 10 -18.39 3.77 1.31
CA ALA A 10 -18.38 2.30 1.53
C ALA A 10 -17.18 1.76 2.35
N GLY A 11 -16.49 2.62 3.11
CA GLY A 11 -15.39 2.24 3.99
C GLY A 11 -14.02 2.14 3.30
N HIS A 12 -13.89 2.61 2.06
CA HIS A 12 -12.60 2.66 1.36
C HIS A 12 -11.97 4.05 1.45
N HIS A 13 -10.76 4.10 1.99
CA HIS A 13 -10.00 5.34 2.11
C HIS A 13 -8.64 5.21 1.42
N PHE A 14 -8.25 6.23 0.68
CA PHE A 14 -7.02 6.25 -0.10
C PHE A 14 -6.14 7.45 0.25
N ILE A 15 -4.83 7.23 0.24
CA ILE A 15 -3.78 8.25 0.19
C ILE A 15 -2.80 7.87 -0.91
N PHE A 16 -2.44 8.79 -1.79
CA PHE A 16 -1.58 8.50 -2.95
C PHE A 16 -0.85 9.73 -3.47
N ASP A 17 0.25 9.48 -4.17
CA ASP A 17 0.98 10.49 -4.94
C ASP A 17 0.38 10.59 -6.35
N ASP A 18 -0.22 11.74 -6.65
CA ASP A 18 -0.91 12.00 -7.92
C ASP A 18 0.02 12.05 -9.14
N THR A 19 1.32 12.20 -8.91
CA THR A 19 2.35 12.14 -9.95
C THR A 19 2.69 10.70 -10.36
N LEU A 20 2.35 9.72 -9.53
CA LEU A 20 2.62 8.29 -9.76
C LEU A 20 1.33 7.51 -10.07
N VAL A 21 0.19 7.94 -9.52
CA VAL A 21 -1.10 7.30 -9.73
C VAL A 21 -2.17 8.37 -9.89
N SER A 22 -2.70 8.55 -11.11
CA SER A 22 -3.74 9.56 -11.36
C SER A 22 -5.10 9.16 -10.79
N HIS A 23 -5.46 7.88 -10.87
CA HIS A 23 -6.79 7.38 -10.49
C HIS A 23 -6.68 6.03 -9.76
N PRO A 24 -6.38 6.03 -8.44
CA PRO A 24 -6.37 4.78 -7.69
C PRO A 24 -7.78 4.20 -7.60
N ASN A 25 -7.87 2.89 -7.74
CA ASN A 25 -9.10 2.12 -7.50
C ASN A 25 -8.80 0.97 -6.52
N ALA A 26 -9.84 0.31 -6.01
CA ALA A 26 -9.67 -0.75 -5.02
C ALA A 26 -8.94 -1.98 -5.58
N GLU A 27 -9.13 -2.30 -6.87
CA GLU A 27 -8.54 -3.45 -7.54
C GLU A 27 -7.02 -3.32 -7.66
N MET A 28 -6.49 -2.10 -7.83
CA MET A 28 -5.05 -1.82 -7.85
C MET A 28 -4.30 -2.32 -6.60
N PHE A 29 -5.01 -2.54 -5.49
CA PHE A 29 -4.45 -3.08 -4.24
C PHE A 29 -4.58 -4.60 -4.12
N THR A 30 -4.97 -5.30 -5.20
CA THR A 30 -5.03 -6.76 -5.26
C THR A 30 -3.97 -7.31 -6.22
N PRO A 31 -3.37 -8.49 -5.93
CA PRO A 31 -2.46 -9.14 -6.87
C PRO A 31 -3.14 -9.46 -8.21
N ASP A 32 -4.42 -9.85 -8.18
CA ASP A 32 -5.17 -10.29 -9.37
C ASP A 32 -5.25 -9.20 -10.45
N PHE A 33 -5.43 -7.93 -10.05
CA PHE A 33 -5.43 -6.80 -10.96
C PHE A 33 -4.13 -6.71 -11.77
N TRP A 34 -2.98 -6.88 -11.11
CA TRP A 34 -1.67 -6.82 -11.75
C TRP A 34 -1.34 -8.09 -12.54
N GLN A 35 -1.83 -9.24 -12.08
CA GLN A 35 -1.64 -10.51 -12.77
C GLN A 35 -2.38 -10.54 -14.12
N LEU A 36 -3.62 -10.03 -14.18
CA LEU A 36 -4.41 -9.95 -15.42
C LEU A 36 -3.76 -9.06 -16.49
N GLN A 37 -2.85 -8.17 -16.09
CA GLN A 37 -2.12 -7.26 -16.97
C GLN A 37 -0.71 -7.78 -17.30
N ASP A 38 -0.34 -8.97 -16.82
CA ASP A 38 1.00 -9.55 -16.93
C ASP A 38 2.13 -8.64 -16.37
N LYS A 39 1.82 -7.93 -15.28
CA LYS A 39 2.74 -6.96 -14.67
C LYS A 39 3.50 -7.49 -13.46
N ILE A 40 3.19 -8.69 -12.97
CA ILE A 40 3.87 -9.28 -11.82
C ILE A 40 5.20 -9.89 -12.27
N THR A 41 6.30 -9.38 -11.73
CA THR A 41 7.66 -9.90 -12.03
C THR A 41 8.16 -10.88 -10.99
N GLY A 42 7.47 -11.00 -9.86
CA GLY A 42 7.78 -12.00 -8.85
C GLY A 42 7.07 -11.77 -7.53
N GLN A 43 7.40 -12.62 -6.54
CA GLN A 43 6.90 -12.49 -5.18
C GLN A 43 7.94 -12.94 -4.16
N ALA A 44 7.92 -12.33 -2.98
CA ALA A 44 8.68 -12.77 -1.81
C ALA A 44 7.74 -13.11 -0.65
N LYS A 45 8.00 -14.24 0.02
CA LYS A 45 7.27 -14.67 1.22
C LYS A 45 8.05 -14.31 2.48
N GLY A 46 7.36 -13.79 3.49
CA GLY A 46 7.92 -13.45 4.80
C GLY A 46 6.81 -13.20 5.82
N ARG A 47 6.84 -12.06 6.54
CA ARG A 47 5.73 -11.58 7.39
C ARG A 47 4.57 -11.02 6.54
N GLY A 48 4.08 -11.84 5.61
CA GLY A 48 3.19 -11.45 4.52
C GLY A 48 3.78 -11.79 3.14
N THR A 49 2.99 -11.62 2.10
CA THR A 49 3.42 -11.74 0.71
C THR A 49 3.70 -10.35 0.15
N THR A 50 4.88 -10.20 -0.44
CA THR A 50 5.28 -9.00 -1.17
C THR A 50 5.25 -9.34 -2.65
N ILE A 51 4.48 -8.58 -3.43
CA ILE A 51 4.37 -8.75 -4.89
C ILE A 51 5.23 -7.69 -5.57
N PHE A 52 6.09 -8.11 -6.50
CA PHE A 52 6.90 -7.21 -7.32
C PHE A 52 6.19 -6.96 -8.64
N ILE A 53 6.08 -5.68 -9.01
CA ILE A 53 5.30 -5.22 -10.16
C ILE A 53 6.20 -4.38 -11.06
N GLU A 54 6.12 -4.58 -12.37
CA GLU A 54 6.69 -3.67 -13.36
C GLU A 54 5.57 -2.88 -14.03
N HIS A 55 5.62 -1.55 -13.91
CA HIS A 55 4.60 -0.66 -14.43
C HIS A 55 5.22 0.62 -14.93
N GLU A 56 5.03 0.93 -16.22
CA GLU A 56 5.49 2.17 -16.86
C GLU A 56 7.00 2.42 -16.68
N GLY A 57 7.81 1.34 -16.79
CA GLY A 57 9.26 1.40 -16.60
C GLY A 57 9.70 1.56 -15.14
N GLN A 58 8.77 1.52 -14.19
CA GLN A 58 9.04 1.56 -12.76
C GLN A 58 8.87 0.18 -12.12
N ARG A 59 9.59 -0.04 -11.00
CA ARG A 59 9.46 -1.25 -10.18
C ARG A 59 8.74 -0.92 -8.89
N TRP A 60 7.56 -1.49 -8.74
CA TRP A 60 6.70 -1.27 -7.60
C TRP A 60 6.61 -2.51 -6.72
N VAL A 61 6.15 -2.28 -5.50
CA VAL A 61 5.97 -3.31 -4.50
C VAL A 61 4.57 -3.20 -3.90
N LEU A 62 3.78 -4.26 -4.01
CA LEU A 62 2.47 -4.35 -3.37
C LEU A 62 2.55 -5.24 -2.12
N ARG A 63 2.02 -4.74 -1.00
CA ARG A 63 2.02 -5.42 0.29
C ARG A 63 0.64 -5.33 0.92
N HIS A 64 0.17 -6.45 1.46
CA HIS A 64 -1.02 -6.49 2.32
C HIS A 64 -0.59 -6.60 3.78
N PHE A 65 -1.01 -5.64 4.61
CA PHE A 65 -0.60 -5.59 6.01
C PHE A 65 -1.41 -6.55 6.88
N LYS A 66 -0.78 -7.65 7.29
CA LYS A 66 -1.37 -8.65 8.20
C LYS A 66 -0.79 -8.55 9.60
N ARG A 67 -1.56 -8.98 10.60
CA ARG A 67 -1.05 -9.15 11.96
C ARG A 67 -0.02 -10.28 12.00
N GLY A 68 1.09 -10.04 12.68
CA GLY A 68 2.10 -11.06 12.97
C GLY A 68 1.88 -11.74 14.32
N GLY A 69 2.77 -12.69 14.65
CA GLY A 69 2.78 -13.35 15.95
C GLY A 69 1.60 -14.29 16.19
N LEU A 70 1.40 -14.70 17.44
CA LEU A 70 0.33 -15.63 17.83
C LEU A 70 -1.06 -15.03 17.57
N VAL A 71 -1.23 -13.72 17.73
CA VAL A 71 -2.47 -13.01 17.41
C VAL A 71 -2.82 -13.14 15.94
N GLY A 72 -1.83 -13.05 15.04
CA GLY A 72 -2.01 -13.24 13.60
C GLY A 72 -2.51 -14.62 13.17
N LYS A 73 -2.41 -15.64 14.05
CA LYS A 73 -2.96 -16.99 13.79
C LYS A 73 -4.47 -17.07 14.01
N VAL A 74 -5.03 -16.18 14.82
CA VAL A 74 -6.47 -16.14 15.16
C VAL A 74 -7.16 -14.97 14.46
N LEU A 75 -6.48 -13.82 14.38
CA LEU A 75 -6.96 -12.59 13.77
C LEU A 75 -5.90 -12.08 12.79
N SER A 76 -6.06 -12.41 11.51
CA SER A 76 -5.06 -12.10 10.47
C SER A 76 -5.25 -10.71 9.87
N ASP A 77 -6.49 -10.31 9.64
CA ASP A 77 -6.87 -9.09 8.89
C ASP A 77 -7.75 -8.11 9.70
N GLN A 78 -8.18 -8.53 10.89
CA GLN A 78 -9.02 -7.69 11.76
C GLN A 78 -8.16 -6.78 12.63
N TYR A 79 -8.38 -5.48 12.52
CA TYR A 79 -7.73 -4.47 13.33
C TYR A 79 -8.76 -3.73 14.19
N LEU A 80 -8.35 -3.33 15.40
CA LEU A 80 -9.14 -2.38 16.18
C LEU A 80 -9.07 -1.06 15.42
N PHE A 81 -10.18 -0.67 14.81
CA PHE A 81 -10.24 0.53 14.00
C PHE A 81 -10.38 1.76 14.90
N ILE A 82 -9.32 2.56 14.96
CA ILE A 82 -9.23 3.80 15.75
C ILE A 82 -9.13 5.05 14.85
N GLY A 83 -9.43 4.89 13.56
CA GLY A 83 -9.38 5.94 12.55
C GLY A 83 -8.40 5.64 11.41
N VAL A 84 -8.69 6.20 10.24
CA VAL A 84 -7.94 5.98 8.98
C VAL A 84 -6.47 6.39 9.11
N GLU A 85 -6.20 7.55 9.69
CA GLU A 85 -4.84 8.11 9.82
C GLU A 85 -3.94 7.28 10.75
N ARG A 86 -4.54 6.48 11.64
CA ARG A 86 -3.83 5.55 12.54
C ARG A 86 -3.78 4.12 11.99
N SER A 87 -4.23 3.93 10.75
CA SER A 87 -4.07 2.65 10.08
C SER A 87 -2.63 2.49 9.61
N ARG A 88 -2.11 1.27 9.72
CA ARG A 88 -0.73 0.97 9.31
C ARG A 88 -0.39 1.38 7.87
N PRO A 89 -1.25 1.19 6.86
CA PRO A 89 -0.97 1.65 5.51
C PRO A 89 -0.78 3.18 5.42
N PHE A 90 -1.63 3.95 6.12
CA PHE A 90 -1.53 5.42 6.13
C PHE A 90 -0.31 5.90 6.91
N GLU A 91 -0.03 5.30 8.08
CA GLU A 91 1.16 5.63 8.87
C GLU A 91 2.45 5.31 8.10
N GLU A 92 2.55 4.17 7.42
CA GLU A 92 3.73 3.82 6.60
C GLU A 92 3.90 4.78 5.43
N PHE A 93 2.81 5.17 4.75
CA PHE A 93 2.85 6.18 3.68
C PHE A 93 3.41 7.51 4.19
N ARG A 94 2.84 8.04 5.29
CA ARG A 94 3.27 9.31 5.90
C ARG A 94 4.71 9.25 6.42
N LEU A 95 5.11 8.12 7.01
CA LEU A 95 6.47 7.91 7.48
C LEU A 95 7.47 7.93 6.34
N LEU A 96 7.16 7.27 5.21
CA LEU A 96 8.00 7.29 4.01
C LEU A 96 8.07 8.70 3.42
N GLU A 97 6.95 9.42 3.30
CA GLU A 97 6.96 10.83 2.89
C GLU A 97 7.90 11.66 3.78
N TYR A 98 7.73 11.56 5.10
CA TYR A 98 8.57 12.29 6.06
C TYR A 98 10.04 11.94 5.88
N MET A 99 10.41 10.65 5.89
CA MET A 99 11.79 10.20 5.70
C MET A 99 12.40 10.70 4.38
N ARG A 100 11.61 10.79 3.30
CA ARG A 100 12.07 11.38 2.04
C ARG A 100 12.32 12.88 2.14
N THR A 101 11.45 13.64 2.83
CA THR A 101 11.71 15.07 3.09
C THR A 101 12.98 15.30 3.90
N GLN A 102 13.38 14.31 4.71
CA GLN A 102 14.65 14.32 5.45
C GLN A 102 15.85 13.84 4.61
N GLY A 103 15.66 13.52 3.32
CA GLY A 103 16.73 13.08 2.42
C GLY A 103 17.19 11.63 2.63
N LEU A 104 16.45 10.81 3.36
CA LEU A 104 16.80 9.40 3.56
C LEU A 104 16.55 8.56 2.30
N LEU A 105 17.40 7.56 2.08
CA LEU A 105 17.29 6.58 0.99
C LEU A 105 16.23 5.52 1.31
N VAL A 106 14.96 5.93 1.28
CA VAL A 106 13.80 5.07 1.50
C VAL A 106 12.97 4.93 0.22
N PRO A 107 12.10 3.90 0.12
CA PRO A 107 11.16 3.77 -0.99
C PRO A 107 10.26 4.98 -1.16
N ILE A 108 9.85 5.23 -2.40
CA ILE A 108 8.86 6.27 -2.73
C ILE A 108 7.46 5.72 -2.39
N PRO A 109 6.68 6.38 -1.52
CA PRO A 109 5.31 5.97 -1.26
C PRO A 109 4.44 6.25 -2.50
N VAL A 110 3.78 5.22 -3.03
CA VAL A 110 2.97 5.32 -4.25
C VAL A 110 1.50 5.54 -3.90
N ALA A 111 0.90 4.58 -3.19
CA ALA A 111 -0.48 4.66 -2.72
C ALA A 111 -0.71 3.71 -1.53
N ALA A 112 -1.69 4.03 -0.70
CA ALA A 112 -2.18 3.18 0.37
C ALA A 112 -3.72 3.22 0.44
N ARG A 113 -4.30 2.11 0.87
CA ARG A 113 -5.75 1.91 1.01
C ARG A 113 -6.08 1.21 2.33
N ILE A 114 -7.22 1.55 2.92
CA ILE A 114 -7.93 0.71 3.88
C ILE A 114 -9.33 0.38 3.38
#